data_AF-A0A4P2QG67-F1
#
_entry.id   AF-A0A4P2QG67-F1
#
_cell.length_a   1.000
_cell.length_b   1.000
_cell.length_c   1.000
_cell.angle_alpha   90.00
_cell.angle_beta   90.00
_cell.angle_gamma   90.00
#
_symmetry.space_group_name_H-M   'P 1'
#
loop_
_entity.id
_entity.type
_entity.pdbx_description
1 polymer ?
#
loop_
_entity_poly.entity_id
_entity_poly.type
_entity_poly.pdbx_seq_one_letter_code
_entity_poly.pdbx_strand_id
1 'polypeptide(L)'
;MTCSSWKTCAVVALLAAACSSAPDSPGTGGSGGAGGAGASGSGGAGAGGAGGAGGTGGASSTAAGGGAGGEAEYACASLGDPCTTCLALRCQERYCACQRSAECAALANCLLGCDPGEEPCRQTCMTAHREGISGVSLEGGCAAERCNVQCPSRAPLSPCESCRYARCAAEMDACVADPSCRALLACTGTCAAGDAACRELCAMLYESGAPAAAAVSACEGAQCGADCEGG
;
A
#
# COMPACT_ATOMS: atom_id res chain seq x y z
N MET A 1 1.89 20.14 -34.04
CA MET A 1 1.86 19.83 -32.60
C MET A 1 1.23 18.44 -32.45
N THR A 2 2.07 17.41 -32.40
CA THR A 2 1.66 16.00 -32.34
C THR A 2 1.97 15.47 -30.93
N CYS A 3 0.94 15.14 -30.16
CA CYS A 3 1.08 14.55 -28.82
C CYS A 3 1.64 13.13 -28.95
N SER A 4 2.87 12.90 -28.46
CA SER A 4 3.61 11.65 -28.64
C SER A 4 3.40 10.63 -27.50
N SER A 5 2.43 10.84 -26.60
CA SER A 5 2.14 9.89 -25.52
C SER A 5 0.64 9.78 -25.24
N TRP A 6 0.07 8.69 -25.72
CA TRP A 6 -1.25 8.14 -25.38
C TRP A 6 -1.64 8.09 -23.90
N LYS A 7 -0.67 7.99 -22.95
CA LYS A 7 -1.00 7.93 -21.52
C LYS A 7 -1.50 9.27 -20.95
N THR A 8 -1.16 10.39 -21.59
CA THR A 8 -1.51 11.73 -21.09
C THR A 8 -2.81 12.30 -21.65
N CYS A 9 -3.38 11.71 -22.70
CA CYS A 9 -4.59 12.26 -23.34
C CYS A 9 -5.91 11.82 -22.67
N ALA A 10 -5.90 10.83 -21.78
CA ALA A 10 -7.13 10.31 -21.17
C ALA A 10 -7.58 11.08 -19.91
N VAL A 11 -6.69 11.83 -19.25
CA VAL A 11 -6.99 12.45 -17.93
C VAL A 11 -7.61 13.84 -18.06
N VAL A 12 -7.45 14.52 -19.20
CA VAL A 12 -7.98 15.89 -19.39
C VAL A 12 -9.48 15.91 -19.74
N ALA A 13 -10.09 14.77 -20.07
CA ALA A 13 -11.50 14.71 -20.46
C ALA A 13 -12.50 14.47 -19.31
N LEU A 14 -12.04 14.24 -18.07
CA LEU A 14 -12.93 13.90 -16.94
C LEU A 14 -13.10 15.01 -15.89
N LEU A 15 -12.39 16.14 -15.99
CA LEU A 15 -12.50 17.25 -15.02
C LEU A 15 -13.47 18.38 -15.41
N ALA A 16 -14.39 18.15 -16.36
CA ALA A 16 -15.32 19.18 -16.83
C ALA A 16 -16.81 18.89 -16.56
N ALA A 17 -17.15 18.00 -15.63
CA ALA A 17 -18.56 17.59 -15.40
C ALA A 17 -19.00 17.52 -13.92
N ALA A 18 -18.40 18.29 -13.02
CA ALA A 18 -18.81 18.32 -11.61
C ALA A 18 -18.90 19.75 -11.04
N CYS A 19 -19.50 20.68 -11.79
CA CYS A 19 -19.94 21.99 -11.28
C CYS A 19 -21.17 22.47 -12.08
N SER A 20 -22.26 21.70 -12.06
CA SER A 20 -23.59 22.21 -12.46
C SER A 20 -24.49 22.23 -11.24
N SER A 21 -24.54 23.41 -10.62
CA SER A 21 -25.47 23.78 -9.56
C SER A 21 -26.88 23.91 -10.13
N ALA A 22 -27.82 23.14 -9.61
CA ALA A 22 -29.25 23.45 -9.70
C ALA A 22 -29.77 23.77 -8.29
N PRO A 23 -30.50 24.89 -8.08
CA PRO A 23 -31.19 25.17 -6.83
C PRO A 23 -32.54 24.42 -6.73
N ASP A 24 -33.12 24.46 -5.52
CA ASP A 24 -34.50 24.14 -5.12
C ASP A 24 -34.77 22.79 -4.41
N SER A 25 -34.83 22.82 -3.06
CA SER A 25 -36.12 22.93 -2.33
C SER A 25 -35.96 22.66 -0.82
N PRO A 26 -36.67 23.42 0.05
CA PRO A 26 -36.64 23.25 1.50
C PRO A 26 -37.55 22.09 1.95
N GLY A 27 -36.93 21.01 2.43
CA GLY A 27 -37.61 19.89 3.07
C GLY A 27 -37.66 20.05 4.58
N THR A 28 -38.87 20.23 5.10
CA THR A 28 -39.22 20.42 6.51
C THR A 28 -39.05 19.16 7.36
N GLY A 29 -38.57 19.34 8.60
CA GLY A 29 -39.16 18.72 9.79
C GLY A 29 -38.85 17.24 10.06
N GLY A 30 -38.06 17.00 11.11
CA GLY A 30 -37.88 15.68 11.70
C GLY A 30 -37.25 15.77 13.09
N SER A 31 -38.06 16.14 14.08
CA SER A 31 -37.70 16.12 15.51
C SER A 31 -37.79 14.72 16.10
N GLY A 32 -36.83 14.38 16.96
CA GLY A 32 -37.04 13.42 18.06
C GLY A 32 -36.29 12.10 17.92
N GLY A 33 -35.48 11.78 18.94
CA GLY A 33 -34.85 10.47 19.07
C GLY A 33 -33.78 10.44 20.15
N ALA A 34 -34.15 10.77 21.40
CA ALA A 34 -33.35 10.39 22.56
C ALA A 34 -33.66 8.94 22.94
N GLY A 35 -32.63 8.10 23.01
CA GLY A 35 -32.69 6.72 23.50
C GLY A 35 -31.40 6.00 23.11
N GLY A 36 -30.75 5.20 23.93
CA GLY A 36 -31.00 4.79 25.30
C GLY A 36 -29.74 4.04 25.78
N ALA A 37 -29.53 4.01 27.09
CA ALA A 37 -28.53 3.20 27.73
C ALA A 37 -28.80 1.70 27.49
N GLY A 38 -27.77 0.95 27.09
CA GLY A 38 -27.74 -0.52 27.15
C GLY A 38 -26.36 -0.92 27.67
N ALA A 39 -26.25 -1.26 28.95
CA ALA A 39 -26.40 -2.62 29.48
C ALA A 39 -25.22 -3.54 29.12
N SER A 40 -24.30 -3.59 30.08
CA SER A 40 -23.37 -4.67 30.42
C SER A 40 -23.85 -6.08 30.01
N GLY A 41 -23.03 -6.75 29.20
CA GLY A 41 -23.10 -8.19 28.94
C GLY A 41 -21.83 -8.87 29.44
N SER A 42 -21.94 -9.58 30.56
CA SER A 42 -20.95 -10.55 31.05
C SER A 42 -21.42 -11.95 30.66
N GLY A 43 -20.58 -12.75 30.01
CA GLY A 43 -20.84 -14.19 29.87
C GLY A 43 -20.20 -14.82 28.65
N GLY A 44 -19.44 -15.90 28.87
CA GLY A 44 -19.01 -16.80 27.80
C GLY A 44 -17.66 -17.48 28.04
N ALA A 45 -17.53 -18.26 29.11
CA ALA A 45 -16.48 -19.27 29.19
C ALA A 45 -16.85 -20.44 28.25
N GLY A 46 -16.11 -20.58 27.15
CA GLY A 46 -16.24 -21.71 26.23
C GLY A 46 -15.01 -22.60 26.31
N ALA A 47 -15.14 -23.74 27.00
CA ALA A 47 -14.22 -24.86 26.91
C ALA A 47 -14.75 -25.87 25.88
N GLY A 48 -13.89 -26.40 25.03
CA GLY A 48 -14.15 -27.64 24.29
C GLY A 48 -13.87 -27.56 22.79
N GLY A 49 -12.94 -28.40 22.33
CA GLY A 49 -12.69 -28.61 20.90
C GLY A 49 -11.41 -29.39 20.60
N ALA A 50 -11.29 -30.60 21.13
CA ALA A 50 -10.30 -31.57 20.66
C ALA A 50 -10.91 -32.38 19.50
N GLY A 51 -10.23 -32.44 18.36
CA GLY A 51 -10.54 -33.41 17.30
C GLY A 51 -10.18 -32.93 15.90
N GLY A 52 -9.30 -33.67 15.21
CA GLY A 52 -9.06 -33.47 13.79
C GLY A 52 -7.73 -34.00 13.28
N ALA A 53 -7.48 -35.31 13.43
CA ALA A 53 -6.45 -36.00 12.67
C ALA A 53 -7.02 -36.40 11.30
N GLY A 54 -6.24 -36.21 10.22
CA GLY A 54 -6.48 -36.88 8.93
C GLY A 54 -6.33 -35.99 7.71
N GLY A 55 -5.24 -36.19 6.95
CA GLY A 55 -5.01 -35.53 5.67
C GLY A 55 -3.65 -35.88 5.06
N THR A 56 -3.44 -37.15 4.73
CA THR A 56 -2.31 -37.62 3.92
C THR A 56 -2.66 -37.52 2.43
N GLY A 57 -1.82 -36.88 1.62
CA GLY A 57 -1.78 -37.12 0.18
C GLY A 57 -1.47 -35.90 -0.68
N GLY A 58 -0.27 -35.87 -1.28
CA GLY A 58 0.09 -34.89 -2.31
C GLY A 58 1.59 -34.85 -2.59
N ALA A 59 2.12 -35.88 -3.24
CA ALA A 59 3.51 -35.98 -3.64
C ALA A 59 3.77 -35.35 -5.03
N SER A 60 5.05 -35.03 -5.27
CA SER A 60 5.73 -34.61 -6.53
C SER A 60 5.87 -33.11 -6.68
N SER A 61 7.03 -32.50 -6.96
CA SER A 61 8.39 -32.92 -7.36
C SER A 61 9.25 -31.64 -7.27
N THR A 62 10.56 -31.60 -7.01
CA THR A 62 11.70 -32.09 -7.81
C THR A 62 13.00 -31.81 -7.03
N ALA A 63 14.02 -32.62 -7.31
CA ALA A 63 15.39 -32.64 -6.76
C ALA A 63 16.04 -31.30 -6.37
N ALA A 64 16.61 -31.26 -5.16
CA ALA A 64 17.71 -30.37 -4.81
C ALA A 64 18.93 -31.23 -4.44
N GLY A 65 20.03 -31.02 -5.15
CA GLY A 65 21.30 -31.69 -4.91
C GLY A 65 21.87 -31.33 -3.54
N GLY A 66 22.44 -32.33 -2.87
CA GLY A 66 23.12 -32.17 -1.59
C GLY A 66 24.44 -31.41 -1.74
N GLY A 67 24.45 -30.16 -1.29
CA GLY A 67 25.66 -29.43 -0.92
C GLY A 67 25.75 -29.39 0.60
N ALA A 68 26.71 -30.12 1.18
CA ALA A 68 27.00 -30.07 2.60
C ALA A 68 28.01 -28.94 2.88
N GLY A 69 27.69 -28.06 3.82
CA GLY A 69 28.68 -27.18 4.46
C GLY A 69 28.55 -25.69 4.15
N GLY A 70 27.53 -25.06 4.70
CA GLY A 70 27.41 -23.61 4.81
C GLY A 70 26.21 -23.34 5.71
N GLU A 71 26.40 -22.59 6.79
CA GLU A 71 25.35 -22.17 7.70
C GLU A 71 24.19 -21.64 6.87
N ALA A 72 23.02 -22.27 6.96
CA ALA A 72 21.89 -21.97 6.09
C ALA A 72 21.45 -20.53 6.37
N GLU A 73 22.01 -19.61 5.58
CA GLU A 73 21.54 -18.26 5.40
C GLU A 73 20.03 -18.38 5.17
N TYR A 74 19.24 -17.77 6.05
CA TYR A 74 17.78 -17.87 6.06
C TYR A 74 17.22 -17.36 4.74
N ALA A 75 17.20 -18.20 3.72
CA ALA A 75 16.54 -17.95 2.46
C ALA A 75 15.05 -18.08 2.73
N CYS A 76 14.36 -16.95 2.78
CA CYS A 76 12.92 -16.95 2.94
C CYS A 76 12.29 -17.72 1.79
N ALA A 77 11.42 -18.67 2.13
CA ALA A 77 10.85 -19.56 1.15
C ALA A 77 10.05 -18.76 0.11
N SER A 78 10.22 -19.12 -1.16
CA SER A 78 9.31 -18.70 -2.22
C SER A 78 7.91 -19.24 -1.92
N LEU A 79 6.87 -18.47 -2.28
CA LEU A 79 5.47 -18.92 -2.18
C LEU A 79 5.04 -19.79 -3.37
N GLY A 80 5.97 -20.08 -4.29
CA GLY A 80 5.77 -20.99 -5.42
C GLY A 80 5.36 -20.30 -6.71
N ASP A 81 5.12 -18.99 -6.70
CA ASP A 81 4.89 -18.21 -7.92
C ASP A 81 6.21 -17.63 -8.48
N PRO A 82 6.25 -17.29 -9.79
CA PRO A 82 7.46 -16.74 -10.41
C PRO A 82 7.94 -15.42 -9.79
N CYS A 83 7.03 -14.57 -9.31
CA CYS A 83 7.37 -13.28 -8.72
C CYS A 83 8.05 -13.47 -7.35
N THR A 84 7.45 -14.24 -6.44
CA THR A 84 8.04 -14.52 -5.12
C THR A 84 9.31 -15.35 -5.21
N THR A 85 9.43 -16.23 -6.22
CA THR A 85 10.69 -16.93 -6.52
C THR A 85 11.79 -15.96 -6.92
N CYS A 86 11.48 -14.98 -7.79
CA CYS A 86 12.46 -13.96 -8.15
C CYS A 86 12.83 -13.07 -6.96
N LEU A 87 11.84 -12.64 -6.15
CA LEU A 87 12.06 -11.86 -4.94
C LEU A 87 12.98 -12.57 -3.95
N ALA A 88 12.74 -13.85 -3.67
CA ALA A 88 13.57 -14.66 -2.78
C ALA A 88 15.03 -14.76 -3.26
N LEU A 89 15.28 -14.73 -4.57
CA LEU A 89 16.62 -14.86 -5.16
C LEU A 89 17.33 -13.52 -5.41
N ARG A 90 16.60 -12.46 -5.78
CA ARG A 90 17.17 -11.18 -6.27
C ARG A 90 16.95 -10.01 -5.33
N CYS A 91 15.98 -10.14 -4.43
CA CYS A 91 15.55 -9.15 -3.45
C CYS A 91 15.55 -9.73 -2.03
N GLN A 92 16.41 -10.74 -1.78
CA GLN A 92 16.40 -11.58 -0.59
C GLN A 92 16.34 -10.77 0.71
N GLU A 93 17.16 -9.73 0.85
CA GLU A 93 17.18 -8.89 2.06
C GLU A 93 15.81 -8.22 2.33
N ARG A 94 15.21 -7.60 1.31
CA ARG A 94 13.93 -6.89 1.43
C ARG A 94 12.77 -7.86 1.63
N TYR A 95 12.73 -8.92 0.83
CA TYR A 95 11.72 -9.97 0.94
C TYR A 95 11.78 -10.63 2.32
N CYS A 96 12.98 -10.97 2.81
CA CYS A 96 13.13 -11.57 4.13
C CYS A 96 12.90 -10.62 5.29
N ALA A 97 13.17 -9.32 5.13
CA ALA A 97 12.77 -8.33 6.12
C ALA A 97 11.25 -8.26 6.22
N CYS A 98 10.54 -8.26 5.08
CA CYS A 98 9.07 -8.26 5.06
C CYS A 98 8.50 -9.54 5.67
N GLN A 99 8.97 -10.72 5.26
CA GLN A 99 8.44 -12.01 5.75
C GLN A 99 8.67 -12.24 7.25
N ARG A 100 9.66 -11.57 7.86
CA ARG A 100 9.90 -11.62 9.32
C ARG A 100 9.04 -10.63 10.09
N SER A 101 8.46 -9.64 9.44
CA SER A 101 7.52 -8.69 10.05
C SER A 101 6.10 -9.23 9.92
N ALA A 102 5.41 -9.43 11.04
CA ALA A 102 4.04 -9.92 11.05
C ALA A 102 3.10 -9.00 10.25
N GLU A 103 3.25 -7.67 10.39
CA GLU A 103 2.43 -6.69 9.69
C GLU A 103 2.75 -6.61 8.20
N CYS A 104 4.03 -6.71 7.82
CA CYS A 104 4.40 -6.72 6.39
C CYS A 104 3.90 -7.99 5.69
N ALA A 105 4.10 -9.16 6.30
CA ALA A 105 3.60 -10.41 5.78
C ALA A 105 2.06 -10.42 5.74
N ALA A 106 1.37 -9.91 6.76
CA ALA A 106 -0.08 -9.82 6.77
C ALA A 106 -0.61 -8.87 5.70
N LEU A 107 0.01 -7.69 5.51
CA LEU A 107 -0.33 -6.77 4.43
C LEU A 107 -0.14 -7.42 3.05
N ALA A 108 1.00 -8.07 2.82
CA ALA A 108 1.29 -8.74 1.55
C ALA A 108 0.24 -9.80 1.23
N ASN A 109 -0.11 -10.65 2.20
CA ASN A 109 -1.15 -11.66 2.04
C ASN A 109 -2.54 -11.05 1.83
N CYS A 110 -2.87 -9.96 2.53
CA CYS A 110 -4.13 -9.24 2.33
C CYS A 110 -4.25 -8.70 0.89
N LEU A 111 -3.18 -8.09 0.38
CA LEU A 111 -3.15 -7.54 -0.98
C LEU A 111 -3.23 -8.62 -2.08
N LEU A 112 -2.76 -9.85 -1.82
CA LEU A 112 -2.93 -10.98 -2.75
C LEU A 112 -4.39 -11.42 -2.89
N GLY A 113 -5.24 -11.11 -1.91
CA GLY A 113 -6.67 -11.39 -1.94
C GLY A 113 -7.50 -10.33 -2.67
N CYS A 114 -6.93 -9.17 -3.01
CA CYS A 114 -7.64 -8.11 -3.72
C CYS A 114 -7.61 -8.34 -5.24
N ASP A 115 -8.71 -8.04 -5.92
CA ASP A 115 -8.73 -8.07 -7.37
C ASP A 115 -7.83 -6.96 -7.96
N PRO A 116 -7.21 -7.18 -9.14
CA PRO A 116 -6.41 -6.15 -9.80
C PRO A 116 -7.23 -4.88 -10.07
N GLY A 117 -6.82 -3.76 -9.49
CA GLY A 117 -7.50 -2.46 -9.63
C GLY A 117 -8.60 -2.20 -8.60
N GLU A 118 -8.85 -3.11 -7.66
CA GLU A 118 -9.82 -2.91 -6.58
C GLU A 118 -9.25 -2.04 -5.45
N GLU A 119 -9.24 -0.72 -5.68
CA GLU A 119 -8.70 0.25 -4.73
C GLU A 119 -9.32 0.21 -3.32
N PRO A 120 -10.63 -0.03 -3.14
CA PRO A 120 -11.22 -0.15 -1.80
C PRO A 120 -10.65 -1.34 -1.00
N CYS A 121 -10.44 -2.50 -1.63
CA CYS A 121 -9.82 -3.65 -0.98
C CYS A 121 -8.37 -3.33 -0.57
N ARG A 122 -7.59 -2.76 -1.50
CA ARG A 122 -6.20 -2.37 -1.23
C ARG A 122 -6.09 -1.39 -0.07
N GLN A 123 -6.97 -0.39 -0.03
CA GLN A 123 -7.01 0.60 1.05
C GLN A 123 -7.35 -0.04 2.39
N THR A 124 -8.30 -0.98 2.41
CA THR A 124 -8.67 -1.72 3.62
C THR A 124 -7.47 -2.49 4.16
N CYS A 125 -6.73 -3.18 3.30
CA CYS A 125 -5.50 -3.87 3.69
C CYS A 125 -4.44 -2.93 4.26
N MET A 126 -4.17 -1.79 3.59
CA MET A 126 -3.22 -0.79 4.07
C MET A 126 -3.62 -0.21 5.43
N THR A 127 -4.91 0.04 5.63
CA THR A 127 -5.44 0.54 6.91
C THR A 127 -5.29 -0.49 8.03
N ALA A 128 -5.58 -1.77 7.74
CA ALA A 128 -5.51 -2.86 8.71
C ALA A 128 -4.07 -3.21 9.11
N HIS A 129 -3.11 -3.08 8.18
CA HIS A 129 -1.72 -3.50 8.36
C HIS A 129 -0.75 -2.34 8.11
N ARG A 130 -0.99 -1.24 8.83
CA ARG A 130 -0.31 0.04 8.63
C ARG A 130 1.22 -0.08 8.73
N GLU A 131 1.74 -0.75 9.75
CA GLU A 131 3.19 -0.89 9.99
C GLU A 131 3.90 -1.76 8.93
N GLY A 132 3.13 -2.46 8.09
CA GLY A 132 3.65 -3.26 7.00
C GLY A 132 3.88 -2.49 5.69
N ILE A 133 3.32 -1.29 5.56
CA ILE A 133 3.24 -0.56 4.28
C ILE A 133 4.62 -0.28 3.71
N SER A 134 5.52 0.33 4.48
CA SER A 134 6.86 0.66 4.02
C SER A 134 7.67 -0.58 3.63
N GLY A 135 7.51 -1.68 4.36
CA GLY A 135 8.15 -2.96 4.03
C GLY A 135 7.70 -3.51 2.68
N VAL A 136 6.38 -3.56 2.44
CA VAL A 136 5.81 -4.04 1.17
C VAL A 136 6.16 -3.12 0.01
N SER A 137 6.22 -1.80 0.24
CA SER A 137 6.62 -0.83 -0.78
C SER A 137 8.09 -1.00 -1.21
N LEU A 138 9.01 -1.14 -0.25
CA LEU A 138 10.44 -1.36 -0.55
C LEU A 138 10.69 -2.71 -1.22
N GLU A 139 9.98 -3.77 -0.82
CA GLU A 139 9.98 -5.05 -1.53
C GLU A 139 9.47 -4.89 -2.96
N GLY A 140 8.35 -4.19 -3.13
CA GLY A 140 7.75 -3.90 -4.44
C GLY A 140 8.67 -3.12 -5.36
N GLY A 141 9.39 -2.12 -4.85
CA GLY A 141 10.41 -1.37 -5.60
C GLY A 141 11.53 -2.27 -6.11
N CYS A 142 12.05 -3.16 -5.25
CA CYS A 142 13.05 -4.14 -5.69
C CYS A 142 12.50 -5.11 -6.74
N ALA A 143 11.27 -5.59 -6.58
CA ALA A 143 10.62 -6.42 -7.59
C ALA A 143 10.49 -5.70 -8.93
N ALA A 144 10.11 -4.42 -8.93
CA ALA A 144 9.96 -3.65 -10.16
C ALA A 144 11.30 -3.42 -10.88
N GLU A 145 12.42 -3.34 -10.16
CA GLU A 145 13.74 -3.18 -10.78
C GLU A 145 14.35 -4.50 -11.24
N ARG A 146 14.27 -5.54 -10.40
CA ARG A 146 15.05 -6.78 -10.58
C ARG A 146 14.22 -7.96 -11.05
N CYS A 147 12.90 -7.88 -10.93
CA CYS A 147 11.95 -8.95 -11.20
C CYS A 147 10.80 -8.48 -12.09
N ASN A 148 10.97 -7.41 -12.88
CA ASN A 148 9.88 -6.80 -13.65
C ASN A 148 9.16 -7.78 -14.61
N VAL A 149 9.89 -8.75 -15.16
CA VAL A 149 9.32 -9.80 -16.03
C VAL A 149 8.38 -10.71 -15.23
N GLN A 150 8.75 -11.07 -14.01
CA GLN A 150 7.96 -11.95 -13.15
C GLN A 150 6.89 -11.19 -12.35
N CYS A 151 7.10 -9.89 -12.11
CA CYS A 151 6.29 -9.02 -11.28
C CYS A 151 5.81 -7.77 -12.05
N PRO A 152 5.08 -7.91 -13.17
CA PRO A 152 4.77 -6.77 -14.07
C PRO A 152 3.84 -5.71 -13.47
N SER A 153 3.14 -6.03 -12.37
CA SER A 153 2.26 -5.10 -11.65
C SER A 153 2.99 -4.17 -10.69
N ARG A 154 4.30 -4.37 -10.48
CA ARG A 154 5.10 -3.56 -9.56
C ARG A 154 5.68 -2.34 -10.29
N ALA A 155 5.59 -1.18 -9.66
CA ALA A 155 6.18 0.05 -10.16
C ALA A 155 7.52 0.32 -9.45
N PRO A 156 8.55 0.82 -10.18
CA PRO A 156 9.80 1.21 -9.55
C PRO A 156 9.55 2.39 -8.62
N LEU A 157 10.29 2.43 -7.51
CA LEU A 157 10.32 3.59 -6.64
C LEU A 157 11.41 4.54 -7.12
N SER A 158 11.12 5.83 -7.13
CA SER A 158 12.15 6.85 -7.25
C SER A 158 13.13 6.80 -6.06
N PRO A 159 14.33 7.42 -6.18
CA PRO A 159 15.26 7.55 -5.05
C PRO A 159 14.59 8.22 -3.82
N CYS A 160 13.83 9.30 -4.06
CA CYS A 160 13.10 10.01 -3.01
C CYS A 160 12.04 9.13 -2.32
N GLU A 161 11.23 8.38 -3.07
CA GLU A 161 10.27 7.43 -2.50
C GLU A 161 10.95 6.33 -1.70
N SER A 162 12.04 5.77 -2.23
CA SER A 162 12.83 4.76 -1.53
C SER A 162 13.37 5.28 -0.20
N CYS A 163 13.86 6.54 -0.18
CA CYS A 163 14.28 7.17 1.07
C CYS A 163 13.11 7.36 2.03
N ARG A 164 11.97 7.88 1.58
CA ARG A 164 10.79 8.08 2.43
C ARG A 164 10.31 6.80 3.08
N TYR A 165 10.15 5.72 2.32
CA TYR A 165 9.73 4.43 2.90
C TYR A 165 10.81 3.82 3.81
N ALA A 166 12.10 4.14 3.64
CA ALA A 166 13.17 3.60 4.47
C ALA A 166 13.45 4.42 5.74
N ARG A 167 13.37 5.75 5.66
CA ARG A 167 13.79 6.70 6.72
C ARG A 167 12.62 7.39 7.42
N CYS A 168 11.48 7.47 6.74
CA CYS A 168 10.24 8.12 7.21
C CYS A 168 9.08 7.12 7.24
N ALA A 169 9.37 5.88 7.61
CA ALA A 169 8.42 4.77 7.54
C ALA A 169 7.16 5.05 8.36
N ALA A 170 7.31 5.57 9.58
CA ALA A 170 6.17 5.85 10.45
C ALA A 170 5.20 6.88 9.86
N GLU A 171 5.73 7.96 9.27
CA GLU A 171 4.96 9.02 8.61
C GLU A 171 4.35 8.52 7.30
N MET A 172 5.11 7.76 6.50
CA MET A 172 4.62 7.17 5.25
C MET A 172 3.51 6.16 5.49
N ASP A 173 3.69 5.26 6.45
CA ASP A 173 2.70 4.27 6.85
C ASP A 173 1.43 4.97 7.36
N ALA A 174 1.58 6.06 8.13
CA ALA A 174 0.46 6.92 8.53
C ALA A 174 -0.33 7.46 7.35
N CYS A 175 0.38 8.08 6.41
CA CYS A 175 -0.24 8.72 5.28
C CYS A 175 -0.89 7.71 4.33
N VAL A 176 -0.23 6.60 4.02
CA VAL A 176 -0.76 5.63 3.05
C VAL A 176 -1.94 4.83 3.63
N ALA A 177 -1.97 4.59 4.94
CA ALA A 177 -3.13 4.02 5.61
C ALA A 177 -4.35 4.97 5.62
N ASP A 178 -4.12 6.28 5.56
CA ASP A 178 -5.19 7.28 5.44
C ASP A 178 -5.63 7.45 3.97
N PRO A 179 -6.90 7.20 3.61
CA PRO A 179 -7.35 7.27 2.23
C PRO A 179 -7.23 8.69 1.63
N SER A 180 -7.44 9.73 2.43
CA SER A 180 -7.32 11.11 1.97
C SER A 180 -5.87 11.50 1.74
N CYS A 181 -4.95 11.10 2.63
CA CYS A 181 -3.53 11.38 2.45
C CYS A 181 -2.95 10.59 1.28
N ARG A 182 -3.33 9.31 1.11
CA ARG A 182 -2.95 8.53 -0.08
C ARG A 182 -3.46 9.18 -1.38
N ALA A 183 -4.70 9.65 -1.40
CA ALA A 183 -5.26 10.34 -2.56
C ALA A 183 -4.55 11.68 -2.83
N LEU A 184 -4.16 12.41 -1.78
CA LEU A 184 -3.34 13.61 -1.88
C LEU A 184 -1.98 13.31 -2.51
N LEU A 185 -1.25 12.29 -2.01
CA LEU A 185 0.03 11.87 -2.59
C LEU A 185 -0.12 11.48 -4.06
N ALA A 186 -1.12 10.67 -4.40
CA ALA A 186 -1.38 10.28 -5.78
C ALA A 186 -1.68 11.49 -6.68
N CYS A 187 -2.47 12.46 -6.20
CA CYS A 187 -2.75 13.70 -6.92
C CYS A 187 -1.48 14.51 -7.16
N THR A 188 -0.69 14.76 -6.11
CA THR A 188 0.56 15.52 -6.23
C THR A 188 1.60 14.85 -7.12
N GLY A 189 1.66 13.52 -7.16
CA GLY A 189 2.53 12.76 -8.06
C GLY A 189 2.18 12.89 -9.54
N THR A 190 0.98 13.40 -9.88
CA THR A 190 0.61 13.72 -11.27
C THR A 190 0.92 15.16 -11.67
N CYS A 191 1.26 16.03 -10.71
CA CYS A 191 1.62 17.41 -10.99
C CYS A 191 2.99 17.49 -11.67
N ALA A 192 3.16 18.48 -12.56
CA ALA A 192 4.47 18.76 -13.14
C ALA A 192 5.44 19.28 -12.07
N ALA A 193 6.74 19.02 -12.23
CA ALA A 193 7.77 19.56 -11.37
C ALA A 193 7.67 21.10 -11.30
N GLY A 194 7.58 21.64 -10.09
CA GLY A 194 7.43 23.07 -9.84
C GLY A 194 6.00 23.62 -9.95
N ASP A 195 5.00 22.82 -10.33
CA ASP A 195 3.60 23.27 -10.43
C ASP A 195 2.98 23.42 -9.03
N ALA A 196 3.13 24.62 -8.46
CA ALA A 196 2.57 24.95 -7.15
C ALA A 196 1.04 25.01 -7.17
N ALA A 197 0.43 25.46 -8.28
CA ALA A 197 -1.01 25.59 -8.39
C ALA A 197 -1.70 24.21 -8.41
N CYS A 198 -1.13 23.23 -9.12
CA CYS A 198 -1.61 21.85 -9.10
C CYS A 198 -1.52 21.25 -7.68
N ARG A 199 -0.40 21.46 -6.98
CA ARG A 199 -0.21 20.96 -5.60
C ARG A 199 -1.17 21.60 -4.61
N GLU A 200 -1.41 22.90 -4.71
CA GLU A 200 -2.39 23.62 -3.89
C GLU A 200 -3.81 23.11 -4.15
N LEU A 201 -4.17 22.86 -5.42
CA LEU A 201 -5.46 22.26 -5.78
C LEU A 201 -5.63 20.86 -5.18
N CYS A 202 -4.61 20.01 -5.25
CA CYS A 202 -4.64 18.70 -4.60
C CYS A 202 -4.83 18.81 -3.09
N ALA A 203 -4.13 19.74 -2.43
CA ALA A 203 -4.25 19.97 -0.99
C ALA A 203 -5.66 20.42 -0.58
N MET A 204 -6.30 21.29 -1.38
CA MET A 204 -7.69 21.69 -1.17
C MET A 204 -8.67 20.53 -1.37
N LEU A 205 -8.43 19.67 -2.37
CA LEU A 205 -9.30 18.53 -2.67
C LEU A 205 -9.26 17.45 -1.58
N TYR A 206 -8.12 17.31 -0.91
CA TYR A 206 -7.85 16.27 0.09
C TYR A 206 -7.42 16.87 1.43
N GLU A 207 -8.13 17.88 1.89
CA GLU A 207 -7.80 18.67 3.08
C GLU A 207 -7.59 17.81 4.34
N SER A 208 -8.41 16.77 4.53
CA SER A 208 -8.28 15.84 5.67
C SER A 208 -6.97 15.04 5.68
N GLY A 209 -6.35 14.83 4.51
CA GLY A 209 -5.06 14.14 4.38
C GLY A 209 -3.85 15.05 4.57
N ALA A 210 -4.05 16.38 4.52
CA ALA A 210 -2.96 17.36 4.56
C ALA A 210 -2.06 17.26 5.81
N PRO A 211 -2.58 17.03 7.03
CA PRO A 211 -1.73 16.90 8.22
C PRO A 211 -0.75 15.73 8.14
N ALA A 212 -1.21 14.56 7.66
CA ALA A 212 -0.35 13.39 7.49
C ALA A 212 0.66 13.58 6.36
N ALA A 213 0.26 14.23 5.25
CA ALA A 213 1.18 14.56 4.17
C ALA A 213 2.26 15.56 4.60
N ALA A 214 1.89 16.56 5.41
CA ALA A 214 2.84 17.51 5.98
C ALA A 214 3.88 16.83 6.89
N ALA A 215 3.48 15.80 7.65
CA ALA A 215 4.41 15.00 8.44
C ALA A 215 5.41 14.24 7.56
N VAL A 216 4.94 13.64 6.45
CA VAL A 216 5.82 13.01 5.45
C VAL A 216 6.81 14.01 4.89
N SER A 217 6.35 15.19 4.44
CA SER A 217 7.22 16.23 3.88
C SER A 217 8.22 16.78 4.90
N ALA A 218 7.83 16.92 6.16
CA ALA A 218 8.73 17.34 7.22
C ALA A 218 9.86 16.32 7.45
N CYS A 219 9.53 15.02 7.47
CA CYS A 219 10.54 13.97 7.57
C CYS A 219 11.42 13.89 6.30
N GLU A 220 10.82 14.02 5.12
CA GLU A 220 11.52 14.04 3.84
C GLU A 220 12.60 15.15 3.82
N GLY A 221 12.23 16.38 4.21
CA GLY A 221 13.18 17.50 4.29
C GLY A 221 14.29 17.27 5.33
N ALA A 222 14.01 16.54 6.40
CA ALA A 222 14.99 16.25 7.45
C ALA A 222 15.95 15.09 7.09
N GLN A 223 15.47 14.07 6.38
CA GLN A 223 16.19 12.79 6.21
C GLN A 223 16.54 12.46 4.76
N CYS A 224 15.86 13.04 3.78
CA CYS A 224 15.90 12.61 2.38
C CYS A 224 16.27 13.72 1.39
N GLY A 225 16.64 14.93 1.85
CA GLY A 225 16.86 16.10 0.99
C GLY A 225 17.70 15.81 -0.26
N ALA A 226 18.86 15.17 -0.10
CA ALA A 226 19.74 14.83 -1.22
C ALA A 226 19.12 13.85 -2.24
N ASP A 227 18.25 12.93 -1.79
CA ASP A 227 17.57 11.95 -2.65
C ASP A 227 16.35 12.55 -3.36
N CYS A 228 15.84 13.69 -2.88
CA CYS A 228 14.61 14.35 -3.36
C CYS A 228 14.85 15.62 -4.19
N GLU A 229 16.06 16.18 -4.20
CA GLU A 229 16.42 17.42 -4.93
C GLU A 229 16.48 17.28 -6.48
N GLY A 230 16.30 16.08 -7.03
CA GLY A 230 16.40 15.81 -8.48
C GLY A 230 15.16 15.16 -9.13
N GLY A 231 14.05 15.10 -8.40
CA GLY A 231 12.79 14.45 -8.82
C GLY A 231 11.78 15.38 -9.49
#